data_AF-A0A392RVV2-F1
#
_entry.id   AF-A0A392RVV2-F1
#
_cell.length_a   1.000
_cell.length_b   1.000
_cell.length_c   1.000
_cell.angle_alpha   90.00
_cell.angle_beta   90.00
_cell.angle_gamma   90.00
#
_symmetry.space_group_name_H-M   'P 1'
#
loop_
_entity.id
_entity.type
_entity.pdbx_description
1 polymer ?
#
loop_
_entity_poly.entity_id
_entity_poly.type
_entity_poly.pdbx_seq_one_letter_code
_entity_poly.pdbx_strand_id
1 'polypeptide(L)' 'MVDFESLRVNDFDIEELFIKQGWKRYFDMLNGPIYTGMVKEFWMKAQVFNETSARMEEEE' A
#
# COMPACT_ATOMS: atom_id res chain seq x y z
N MET A 1 -0.34 4.90 9.83
CA MET A 1 1.05 4.48 10.10
C MET A 1 1.01 3.55 11.29
N VAL A 2 1.54 2.34 11.18
CA VAL A 2 1.69 1.45 12.33
C VAL A 2 2.92 1.89 13.10
N ASP A 3 2.70 2.37 14.32
CA ASP A 3 3.74 2.89 15.20
C ASP A 3 3.97 1.91 16.36
N PHE A 4 4.97 1.04 16.19
CA PHE A 4 5.34 0.05 17.20
C PHE A 4 5.94 0.71 18.45
N GLU A 5 6.52 1.92 18.34
CA GLU A 5 7.05 2.65 19.49
C GLU A 5 5.91 3.07 20.43
N SER A 6 4.87 3.69 19.87
CA SER A 6 3.68 4.08 20.64
C SER A 6 3.01 2.89 21.30
N LEU A 7 2.93 1.74 20.63
CA LEU A 7 2.36 0.53 21.21
C LEU A 7 3.19 0.03 22.41
N ARG A 8 4.51 0.01 22.26
CA ARG A 8 5.44 -0.43 23.32
C ARG A 8 5.39 0.47 24.55
N VAL A 9 5.27 1.78 24.38
CA VAL A 9 5.11 2.76 25.49
C VAL A 9 3.80 2.55 26.26
N ASN A 10 2.80 1.90 25.66
CA ASN A 10 1.52 1.57 26.28
C ASN A 10 1.44 0.09 26.72
N ASP A 11 2.57 -0.54 27.01
CA ASP A 11 2.69 -1.95 27.45
C ASP A 11 2.22 -3.00 26.41
N PHE A 12 2.18 -2.64 25.12
CA PHE A 12 1.89 -3.57 24.02
C PHE A 12 3.16 -3.87 23.21
N ASP A 13 3.92 -4.89 23.62
CA ASP A 13 5.08 -5.39 22.87
C ASP A 13 4.66 -6.52 21.90
N ILE A 14 4.14 -6.12 20.73
CA ILE A 14 3.60 -7.04 19.72
C ILE A 14 4.37 -7.02 18.40
N GLU A 15 5.41 -6.19 18.29
CA GLU A 15 6.19 -6.02 17.05
C GLU A 15 6.79 -7.35 16.58
N GLU A 16 7.36 -8.12 17.51
CA GLU A 16 8.00 -9.40 17.21
C GLU A 16 7.01 -10.43 16.62
N LEU A 17 5.73 -10.39 17.05
CA LEU A 17 4.69 -11.27 16.52
C LEU A 17 4.45 -11.01 15.04
N PHE A 18 4.44 -9.75 14.62
CA PHE A 18 4.23 -9.38 13.22
C PHE A 18 5.48 -9.59 12.36
N ILE A 19 6.68 -9.42 12.93
CA ILE A 19 7.93 -9.78 12.26
C ILE A 19 7.96 -11.28 11.97
N LYS A 20 7.62 -12.13 12.95
CA LYS A 20 7.56 -13.59 12.78
C LYS A 20 6.54 -14.04 11.73
N GLN A 21 5.44 -13.30 11.58
CA GLN A 21 4.44 -13.54 10.53
C GLN A 21 4.89 -13.08 9.13
N GLY A 22 6.02 -12.37 9.02
CA GLY A 22 6.52 -11.84 7.75
C GLY A 22 5.87 -10.52 7.32
N TRP A 23 5.14 -9.85 8.22
CA TRP A 23 4.38 -8.63 7.88
C TRP A 23 5.23 -7.36 7.90
N LYS A 24 6.49 -7.45 8.33
CA LYS A 24 7.40 -6.31 8.43
C LYS A 24 7.44 -5.50 7.12
N ARG A 25 7.59 -6.16 5.98
CA ARG A 25 7.66 -5.51 4.66
C ARG A 25 6.36 -4.78 4.29
N TYR A 26 5.21 -5.31 4.70
CA TYR A 26 3.92 -4.69 4.46
C TYR A 26 3.74 -3.42 5.28
N PHE A 27 4.15 -3.44 6.56
CA PHE A 27 4.14 -2.23 7.40
C PHE A 27 5.15 -1.18 6.93
N ASP A 28 6.34 -1.60 6.50
CA ASP A 28 7.34 -0.70 5.90
C ASP A 28 6.77 0.00 4.65
N MET A 29 6.01 -0.71 3.82
CA MET A 29 5.31 -0.14 2.66
C MET A 29 4.18 0.81 3.06
N LEU A 30 3.35 0.45 4.04
CA LEU A 30 2.24 1.29 4.52
C LEU A 30 2.72 2.57 5.21
N ASN A 31 3.85 2.49 5.92
CA ASN A 31 4.49 3.61 6.60
C ASN A 31 5.40 4.42 5.67
N GLY A 32 5.72 3.88 4.49
CA GLY A 32 6.47 4.55 3.46
C GLY A 32 5.76 5.79 2.92
N PRO A 33 6.45 6.60 2.11
CA PRO A 33 5.87 7.79 1.51
C PRO A 33 4.63 7.40 0.70
N ILE A 34 3.46 7.85 1.17
CA ILE A 34 2.27 7.84 0.33
C ILE A 34 2.45 9.01 -0.62
N TYR A 35 2.74 8.71 -1.89
CA TYR A 35 2.80 9.71 -2.96
C TYR A 35 1.39 10.20 -3.28
N THR A 36 0.79 10.97 -2.38
CA THR A 36 -0.59 11.45 -2.47
C THR A 36 -0.85 12.22 -3.77
N GLY A 37 0.15 12.98 -4.25
CA GLY A 37 0.13 13.62 -5.57
C GLY A 37 0.06 12.61 -6.71
N MET A 38 0.97 11.62 -6.73
CA MET A 38 1.00 10.58 -7.75
C MET A 38 -0.28 9.75 -7.79
N VAL A 39 -0.82 9.36 -6.63
CA VAL A 39 -2.10 8.61 -6.56
C VAL A 39 -3.24 9.46 -7.12
N LYS A 40 -3.31 10.74 -6.78
CA LYS A 40 -4.33 11.67 -7.29
C LYS A 40 -4.20 11.86 -8.81
N GLU A 41 -2.99 12.10 -9.30
CA GLU A 41 -2.69 12.28 -10.72
C GLU A 41 -2.97 11.01 -11.52
N PHE A 42 -2.59 9.84 -10.98
CA PHE A 42 -2.91 8.54 -11.56
C PHE A 42 -4.43 8.35 -11.68
N TRP A 43 -5.18 8.62 -10.61
CA TRP A 43 -6.65 8.52 -10.63
C TRP A 43 -7.30 9.47 -11.62
N MET A 44 -6.78 10.69 -11.79
CA MET A 44 -7.27 11.63 -12.80
C MET A 44 -7.09 11.13 -14.24
N LYS A 45 -6.15 10.22 -14.46
CA LYS A 45 -5.86 9.60 -15.76
C LYS A 45 -6.40 8.18 -15.90
N ALA A 46 -7.02 7.63 -14.85
CA ALA A 46 -7.57 6.28 -14.87
C ALA A 46 -8.76 6.21 -15.83
N GLN A 47 -8.69 5.30 -16.80
CA GLN A 47 -9.77 5.01 -17.73
C GLN A 47 -10.32 3.61 -17.43
N VAL A 48 -11.65 3.47 -17.46
CA VAL A 48 -12.30 2.17 -17.32
C VAL A 48 -12.46 1.59 -18.72
N PHE A 49 -11.77 0.48 -18.96
CA PHE A 49 -11.89 -0.28 -20.20
C PHE A 49 -12.97 -1.34 -20.02
N ASN A 50 -13.82 -1.49 -21.04
CA ASN A 50 -14.59 -2.71 -21.21
C ASN A 50 -13.74 -3.78 -21.92
N GLU A 51 -14.21 -5.03 -21.92
CA GLU A 51 -13.48 -6.17 -22.49
C GLU A 51 -13.04 -5.93 -23.94
N THR A 52 -13.91 -5.33 -24.76
CA THR A 52 -13.61 -5.00 -26.15
C THR A 52 -12.48 -3.98 -26.26
N SER A 53 -12.52 -2.90 -25.47
CA SER A 53 -11.49 -1.85 -25.49
C SER A 53 -10.16 -2.32 -24.90
N ALA A 54 -10.18 -3.23 -23.93
CA ALA A 54 -8.97 -3.80 -23.35
C ALA A 54 -8.21 -4.64 -24.39
N ARG A 55 -8.94 -5.48 -25.14
CA ARG A 55 -8.33 -6.31 -26.20
C ARG A 55 -7.76 -5.47 -27.35
N MET A 56 -8.36 -4.33 -27.67
CA MET A 56 -7.83 -3.43 -28.71
C MET A 56 -6.51 -2.77 -28.29
N GLU A 57 -6.37 -2.37 -27.02
CA GLU A 57 -5.12 -1.80 -26.49
C GLU A 57 -4.00 -2.84 -26.39
N GLU A 58 -4.32 -4.10 -26.05
CA GLU A 58 -3.34 -5.20 -26.02
C GLU A 58 -2.74 -5.53 -27.41
N GLU A 59 -3.46 -5.18 -28.48
CA GLU A 59 -3.06 -5.42 -29.87
C GLU A 59 -2.30 -4.23 -30.51
N GLU A 60 -2.26 -3.05 -29.86
CA GLU A 60 -1.44 -1.87 -30.27
C GLU A 60 0.01 -1.96 -29.77
#